data_AF-A0A7Y3CTV8-F1
#
_entry.id   AF-A0A7Y3CTV8-F1
#
_cell.length_a   1.000
_cell.length_b   1.000
_cell.length_c   1.000
_cell.angle_alpha   90.00
_cell.angle_beta   90.00
_cell.angle_gamma   90.00
#
_symmetry.space_group_name_H-M   'P 1'
#
loop_
_entity.id
_entity.type
_entity.pdbx_description
1 polymer ?
#
loop_
_entity_poly.entity_id
_entity_poly.type
_entity_poly.pdbx_seq_one_letter_code
_entity_poly.pdbx_strand_id
1 'polypeptide(L)'
;MITALFFVVSFIAGMLTYNALRKRSLWLLALVIGEFPVHHFVLQVLVTVGFVAIGAVRGFLGWFALGQMIFSMLGLLVLTARALRSKGVVAGVLGDAGIELNGEVPHALADVILIQPRLPESIEEIGGLSYGPDQRHRLDLHRPRSPGGPLPMLVQIHGGGWRRGSRDSQGRPLVHHMAELGWLCASIDYRLSPAATFPDHLEDVKRAIGWLRENAD
;
A
#
# COMPACT_ATOMS: atom_id res chain seq x y z
N MET A 1 17.48 7.62 -33.14
CA MET A 1 17.66 7.78 -31.69
C MET A 1 16.36 7.60 -30.91
N ILE A 2 15.30 8.36 -31.22
CA ILE A 2 14.04 8.36 -30.46
C ILE A 2 13.26 7.03 -30.50
N THR A 3 13.24 6.35 -31.64
CA THR A 3 12.66 5.00 -31.79
C THR A 3 13.38 3.94 -30.95
N ALA A 4 14.71 4.04 -30.83
CA ALA A 4 15.49 3.11 -30.01
C ALA A 4 15.22 3.33 -28.52
N LEU A 5 15.10 4.60 -28.09
CA LEU A 5 14.69 4.94 -26.73
C LEU A 5 13.28 4.40 -26.42
N PHE A 6 12.32 4.61 -27.33
CA PHE A 6 10.97 4.06 -27.17
C PHE A 6 10.99 2.54 -27.02
N PHE A 7 11.75 1.83 -27.85
CA PHE A 7 11.93 0.38 -27.74
C PHE A 7 12.48 -0.05 -26.37
N VAL A 8 13.51 0.61 -25.84
CA VAL A 8 14.07 0.26 -24.52
C VAL A 8 13.04 0.44 -23.42
N VAL A 9 12.31 1.56 -23.42
CA VAL A 9 11.25 1.84 -22.43
C VAL A 9 10.12 0.81 -22.54
N SER A 10 9.66 0.51 -23.75
CA SER A 10 8.63 -0.51 -24.01
C SER A 10 9.06 -1.92 -23.62
N PHE A 11 10.33 -2.26 -23.83
CA PHE A 11 10.88 -3.57 -23.46
C PHE A 11 10.91 -3.75 -21.95
N ILE A 12 11.36 -2.75 -21.19
CA ILE A 12 11.34 -2.77 -19.72
C ILE A 12 9.89 -2.89 -19.22
N ALA A 13 8.97 -2.07 -19.73
CA ALA A 13 7.55 -2.13 -19.36
C ALA A 13 6.93 -3.51 -19.60
N GLY A 14 7.11 -4.07 -20.81
CA GLY A 14 6.62 -5.40 -21.16
C GLY A 14 7.22 -6.52 -20.31
N MET A 15 8.53 -6.47 -20.04
CA MET A 15 9.22 -7.44 -19.20
C MET A 15 8.69 -7.44 -17.77
N LEU A 16 8.51 -6.25 -17.17
CA LEU A 16 8.01 -6.12 -15.80
C LEU A 16 6.56 -6.62 -15.69
N THR A 17 5.68 -6.23 -16.62
CA THR A 17 4.28 -6.71 -16.64
C THR A 17 4.21 -8.22 -16.84
N TYR A 18 5.02 -8.78 -17.74
CA TYR A 18 5.10 -10.22 -17.94
C TYR A 18 5.54 -10.95 -16.66
N ASN A 19 6.53 -10.39 -15.94
CA ASN A 19 7.00 -10.95 -14.68
C ASN A 19 5.89 -10.96 -13.62
N ALA A 20 5.15 -9.85 -13.47
CA ALA A 20 4.02 -9.74 -12.56
C ALA A 20 2.88 -10.73 -12.89
N LEU A 21 2.56 -10.91 -14.18
CA LEU A 21 1.55 -11.88 -14.61
C LEU A 21 1.93 -13.34 -14.31
N ARG A 22 3.23 -13.68 -14.38
CA ARG A 22 3.78 -15.02 -14.17
C ARG A 22 4.13 -15.35 -12.71
N LYS A 23 4.02 -14.38 -11.79
CA LYS A 23 4.40 -14.54 -10.36
C LYS A 23 5.83 -15.07 -10.17
N ARG A 24 6.81 -14.62 -10.98
CA ARG A 24 8.21 -15.10 -10.91
C ARG A 24 9.08 -14.22 -9.98
N SER A 25 10.20 -14.80 -9.51
CA SER A 25 11.00 -14.50 -8.30
C SER A 25 11.64 -13.10 -8.13
N LEU A 26 11.33 -12.08 -8.95
CA LEU A 26 11.83 -10.73 -8.72
C LEU A 26 10.84 -9.96 -7.84
N TRP A 27 10.73 -10.38 -6.58
CA TRP A 27 9.71 -9.90 -5.65
C TRP A 27 9.58 -8.38 -5.60
N LEU A 28 10.69 -7.63 -5.58
CA LEU A 28 10.67 -6.16 -5.59
C LEU A 28 10.08 -5.56 -6.87
N LEU A 29 10.39 -6.14 -8.04
CA LEU A 29 9.91 -5.63 -9.33
C LEU A 29 8.45 -6.03 -9.57
N ALA A 30 8.05 -7.22 -9.13
CA ALA A 30 6.68 -7.67 -9.16
C ALA A 30 5.79 -6.88 -8.18
N LEU A 31 6.33 -6.46 -7.04
CA LEU A 31 5.62 -5.62 -6.07
C LEU A 31 5.26 -4.26 -6.68
N VAL A 32 6.21 -3.56 -7.31
CA VAL A 32 5.94 -2.23 -7.87
C VAL A 32 4.79 -2.25 -8.90
N ILE A 33 4.80 -3.22 -9.83
CA ILE A 33 3.74 -3.34 -10.85
C ILE A 33 2.45 -3.95 -10.29
N GLY A 34 2.57 -4.92 -9.39
CA GLY A 34 1.43 -5.63 -8.81
C GLY A 34 0.62 -4.80 -7.83
N GLU A 35 1.27 -3.91 -7.07
CA GLU A 35 0.63 -3.03 -6.09
C GLU A 35 -0.04 -1.82 -6.74
N PHE A 36 0.52 -1.31 -7.86
CA PHE A 36 0.03 -0.09 -8.52
C PHE A 36 -0.28 -0.27 -10.02
N PRO A 37 -1.05 -1.30 -10.43
CA PRO A 37 -1.25 -1.61 -11.85
C PRO A 37 -1.99 -0.49 -12.59
N VAL A 38 -2.90 0.24 -11.91
CA VAL A 38 -3.64 1.36 -12.49
C VAL A 38 -2.74 2.57 -12.73
N HIS A 39 -1.88 2.93 -11.77
CA HIS A 39 -0.91 4.02 -11.92
C HIS A 39 0.07 3.73 -13.05
N HIS A 40 0.55 2.49 -13.14
CA HIS A 40 1.41 2.05 -14.23
C HIS A 40 0.70 2.10 -15.58
N PHE A 41 -0.59 1.75 -15.65
CA PHE A 41 -1.37 1.83 -16.87
C PHE A 41 -1.46 3.27 -17.37
N VAL A 42 -1.85 4.20 -16.49
CA VAL A 42 -1.93 5.64 -16.82
C VAL A 42 -0.57 6.18 -17.27
N LEU A 43 0.50 5.87 -16.52
CA LEU A 43 1.86 6.28 -16.88
C LEU A 43 2.27 5.74 -18.26
N GLN A 44 2.01 4.47 -18.55
CA GLN A 44 2.34 3.88 -19.85
C GLN A 44 1.53 4.52 -20.98
N VAL A 45 0.26 4.88 -20.76
CA VAL A 45 -0.56 5.61 -21.74
C VAL A 45 0.08 6.95 -22.05
N LEU A 46 0.42 7.74 -21.03
CA LEU A 46 1.04 9.06 -21.21
C LEU A 46 2.40 8.96 -21.93
N VAL A 47 3.25 8.03 -21.50
CA VAL A 47 4.57 7.78 -22.12
C VAL A 47 4.41 7.36 -23.58
N THR A 48 3.48 6.45 -23.87
CA THR A 48 3.24 5.97 -25.24
C THR A 48 2.72 7.09 -26.13
N VAL A 49 1.74 7.86 -25.67
CA VAL A 49 1.21 9.03 -26.40
C VAL A 49 2.34 10.04 -26.67
N GLY A 50 3.19 10.32 -25.68
CA GLY A 50 4.34 11.21 -25.83
C GLY A 50 5.31 10.74 -26.93
N PHE A 51 5.70 9.46 -26.91
CA PHE A 51 6.58 8.88 -27.93
C PHE A 51 5.95 8.83 -29.33
N VAL A 52 4.65 8.56 -29.42
CA VAL A 52 3.91 8.60 -30.69
C VAL A 52 3.89 10.02 -31.24
N ALA A 53 3.59 11.03 -30.41
CA ALA A 53 3.48 12.42 -30.81
C ALA A 53 4.79 12.99 -31.38
N ILE A 54 5.94 12.57 -30.83
CA ILE A 54 7.28 12.96 -31.31
C ILE A 54 7.81 12.06 -32.44
N GLY A 55 6.95 11.20 -33.01
CA GLY A 55 7.25 10.41 -34.20
C GLY A 55 8.17 9.21 -33.96
N ALA A 56 8.16 8.61 -32.77
CA ALA A 56 9.02 7.47 -32.44
C ALA A 56 8.57 6.15 -33.11
N VAL A 57 7.32 6.04 -33.54
CA VAL A 57 6.78 4.84 -34.21
C VAL A 57 7.16 4.87 -35.69
N ARG A 58 8.39 4.43 -35.99
CA ARG A 58 8.92 4.32 -37.35
C ARG A 58 9.63 2.99 -37.54
N GLY A 59 9.47 2.40 -38.74
CA GLY A 59 10.06 1.12 -39.08
C GLY A 59 9.63 -0.01 -38.15
N PHE A 60 10.25 -1.18 -38.31
CA PHE A 60 9.92 -2.37 -37.53
C PHE A 60 10.06 -2.14 -36.02
N LEU A 61 11.16 -1.55 -35.57
CA LEU A 61 11.44 -1.33 -34.14
C LEU A 61 10.38 -0.46 -33.45
N GLY A 62 9.91 0.61 -34.11
CA GLY A 62 8.89 1.49 -33.54
C GLY A 62 7.53 0.81 -33.41
N TRP A 63 7.12 0.04 -34.43
CA TRP A 63 5.88 -0.74 -34.38
C TRP A 63 5.95 -1.87 -33.36
N PHE A 64 7.09 -2.55 -33.25
CA PHE A 64 7.30 -3.58 -32.24
C PHE A 64 7.24 -3.01 -30.82
N ALA A 65 7.90 -1.86 -30.59
CA ALA A 65 7.86 -1.15 -29.30
C ALA A 65 6.42 -0.73 -28.92
N LEU A 66 5.61 -0.30 -29.88
CA LEU A 66 4.19 0.01 -29.65
C LEU A 66 3.41 -1.25 -29.29
N GLY A 67 3.64 -2.36 -30.00
CA GLY A 67 3.03 -3.66 -29.68
C GLY A 67 3.36 -4.13 -28.26
N GLN A 68 4.60 -3.94 -27.80
CA GLN A 68 5.00 -4.25 -26.42
C GLN A 68 4.29 -3.39 -25.38
N MET A 69 4.08 -2.10 -25.65
CA MET A 69 3.29 -1.23 -24.77
C MET A 69 1.84 -1.68 -24.69
N ILE A 70 1.22 -1.99 -25.82
CA ILE A 70 -0.16 -2.51 -25.85
C ILE A 70 -0.25 -3.82 -25.06
N PHE A 71 0.69 -4.75 -25.27
CA PHE A 71 0.77 -6.00 -24.50
C PHE A 71 0.88 -5.73 -22.99
N SER A 72 1.76 -4.81 -22.59
CA SER A 72 1.93 -4.41 -21.19
C SER A 72 0.65 -3.82 -20.62
N MET A 73 0.01 -2.87 -21.31
CA MET A 73 -1.25 -2.26 -20.89
C MET A 73 -2.37 -3.29 -20.72
N LEU A 74 -2.52 -4.24 -21.65
CA LEU A 74 -3.49 -5.34 -21.52
C LEU A 74 -3.17 -6.22 -20.31
N GLY A 75 -1.90 -6.51 -20.06
CA GLY A 75 -1.45 -7.23 -18.87
C GLY A 75 -1.80 -6.52 -17.56
N LEU A 76 -1.62 -5.20 -17.51
CA LEU A 76 -2.02 -4.38 -16.36
C LEU A 76 -3.53 -4.39 -16.15
N LEU A 77 -4.34 -4.32 -17.22
CA LEU A 77 -5.80 -4.46 -17.13
C LEU A 77 -6.20 -5.84 -16.58
N VAL A 78 -5.52 -6.91 -16.98
CA VAL A 78 -5.74 -8.26 -16.42
C VAL A 78 -5.37 -8.29 -14.93
N LEU A 79 -4.26 -7.67 -14.51
CA LEU A 79 -3.89 -7.57 -13.10
C LEU A 79 -4.92 -6.79 -12.29
N THR A 80 -5.40 -5.65 -12.81
CA THR A 80 -6.49 -4.87 -12.19
C THR A 80 -7.77 -5.69 -12.09
N ALA A 81 -8.18 -6.40 -13.15
CA ALA A 81 -9.36 -7.26 -13.12
C ALA A 81 -9.23 -8.39 -12.09
N ARG A 82 -8.05 -8.99 -11.95
CA ARG A 82 -7.76 -9.99 -10.90
C ARG A 82 -7.86 -9.37 -9.51
N ALA A 83 -7.30 -8.18 -9.31
CA ALA A 83 -7.37 -7.46 -8.05
C ALA A 83 -8.84 -7.14 -7.67
N LEU A 84 -9.67 -6.71 -8.62
CA LEU A 84 -11.08 -6.42 -8.39
C LEU A 84 -11.91 -7.69 -8.09
N ARG A 85 -11.58 -8.84 -8.70
CA ARG A 85 -12.25 -10.12 -8.42
C ARG A 85 -11.95 -10.67 -7.03
N SER A 86 -10.87 -10.24 -6.39
CA SER A 86 -10.51 -10.70 -5.04
C SER A 86 -11.62 -10.41 -4.01
N LYS A 87 -12.40 -9.34 -4.20
CA LYS A 87 -13.56 -9.00 -3.35
C LYS A 87 -14.57 -10.14 -3.25
N GLY A 88 -14.91 -10.77 -4.39
CA GLY A 88 -15.87 -11.89 -4.41
C GLY A 88 -15.34 -13.14 -3.70
N VAL A 89 -14.03 -13.38 -3.78
CA VAL A 89 -13.38 -14.50 -3.08
C VAL A 89 -13.44 -14.28 -1.57
N VAL A 90 -13.07 -13.08 -1.09
CA VAL A 90 -13.13 -12.74 0.34
C VAL A 90 -14.57 -12.79 0.85
N ALA A 91 -15.52 -12.23 0.11
CA ALA A 91 -16.94 -12.29 0.47
C ALA A 91 -17.46 -13.73 0.56
N GLY A 92 -17.07 -14.61 -0.36
CA GLY A 92 -17.43 -16.03 -0.32
C GLY A 92 -16.89 -16.73 0.94
N VAL A 93 -15.60 -16.55 1.23
CA VAL A 93 -14.95 -17.13 2.43
C VAL A 93 -15.58 -16.62 3.72
N LEU A 94 -15.92 -15.33 3.80
CA LEU A 94 -16.61 -14.75 4.95
C LEU A 94 -18.04 -15.27 5.09
N GLY A 95 -18.76 -15.41 3.97
CA GLY A 95 -20.08 -16.03 3.94
C GLY A 95 -20.06 -17.48 4.44
N ASP A 96 -19.08 -18.27 4.01
CA ASP A 96 -18.87 -19.65 4.51
C ASP A 96 -18.57 -19.69 6.01
N ALA A 97 -17.95 -18.63 6.55
CA ALA A 97 -17.69 -18.46 7.98
C ALA A 97 -18.88 -17.85 8.76
N GLY A 98 -20.01 -17.56 8.09
CA GLY A 98 -21.17 -16.89 8.69
C GLY A 98 -20.94 -15.43 9.07
N ILE A 99 -19.93 -14.79 8.47
CA ILE A 99 -19.59 -13.37 8.69
C ILE A 99 -20.19 -12.54 7.56
N GLU A 100 -21.22 -11.77 7.86
CA GLU A 100 -21.76 -10.78 6.92
C GLU A 100 -20.98 -9.46 7.02
N LEU A 101 -20.45 -9.00 5.88
CA LEU A 101 -19.86 -7.67 5.78
C LEU A 101 -20.99 -6.64 5.68
N ASN A 102 -21.24 -5.94 6.78
CA ASN A 102 -22.19 -4.84 6.82
C ASN A 102 -21.49 -3.52 6.41
N GLY A 103 -21.99 -2.89 5.35
CA GLY A 103 -21.51 -1.59 4.86
C GLY A 103 -20.69 -1.69 3.57
N GLU A 104 -20.88 -0.73 2.67
CA GLU A 104 -19.91 -0.47 1.62
C GLU A 104 -18.71 0.22 2.25
N VAL A 105 -17.49 -0.23 1.94
CA VAL A 105 -16.30 0.59 2.21
C VAL A 105 -16.23 1.60 1.07
N PRO A 106 -16.57 2.88 1.29
CA PRO A 106 -16.44 3.88 0.24
C PRO A 106 -14.95 3.99 -0.10
N HIS A 107 -14.58 3.50 -1.27
CA HIS A 107 -13.27 3.82 -1.83
C HIS A 107 -13.48 5.03 -2.71
N ALA A 108 -13.09 6.22 -2.25
CA ALA A 108 -12.92 7.30 -3.20
C ALA A 108 -11.80 6.88 -4.16
N LEU A 109 -11.99 7.08 -5.47
CA LEU A 109 -10.92 6.86 -6.44
C LEU A 109 -9.65 7.63 -6.03
N ALA A 110 -9.82 8.78 -5.39
CA ALA A 110 -8.77 9.58 -4.80
C ALA A 110 -7.93 8.84 -3.74
N ASP A 111 -8.53 7.98 -2.89
CA ASP A 111 -7.80 7.22 -1.86
C ASP A 111 -6.99 6.06 -2.45
N VAL A 112 -7.39 5.59 -3.64
CA VAL A 112 -6.63 4.61 -4.43
C VAL A 112 -5.49 5.31 -5.18
N ILE A 113 -5.68 6.58 -5.56
CA ILE A 113 -4.70 7.36 -6.32
C ILE A 113 -3.64 7.99 -5.39
N LEU A 114 -4.04 8.47 -4.22
CA LEU A 114 -3.19 9.14 -3.24
C LEU A 114 -2.40 8.12 -2.43
N ILE A 115 -1.08 8.25 -2.46
CA ILE A 115 -0.15 7.40 -1.69
C ILE A 115 -0.33 7.60 -0.17
N GLN A 116 -0.83 8.77 0.24
CA GLN A 116 -1.15 9.10 1.63
C GLN A 116 -2.56 9.70 1.74
N PRO A 117 -3.50 9.02 2.40
CA PRO A 117 -4.84 9.55 2.61
C PRO A 117 -4.79 10.78 3.53
N ARG A 118 -5.70 11.73 3.32
CA ARG A 118 -5.89 12.85 4.27
C ARG A 118 -6.44 12.30 5.58
N LEU A 119 -6.12 12.98 6.68
CA LEU A 119 -6.74 12.72 7.98
C LEU A 119 -8.19 13.24 7.95
N PRO A 120 -9.21 12.40 8.19
CA PRO A 120 -10.60 12.84 8.29
C PRO A 120 -10.81 13.86 9.41
N GLU A 121 -11.75 14.80 9.22
CA GLU A 121 -12.04 15.84 10.23
C GLU A 121 -12.64 15.26 11.52
N SER A 122 -13.34 14.13 11.41
CA SER A 122 -13.98 13.39 12.51
C SER A 122 -12.98 12.77 13.50
N ILE A 123 -11.73 12.62 13.09
CA ILE A 123 -10.67 12.02 13.90
C ILE A 123 -9.59 13.05 14.25
N GLU A 124 -8.85 12.77 15.30
CA GLU A 124 -7.63 13.48 15.66
C GLU A 124 -6.46 12.52 15.80
N GLU A 125 -5.27 13.05 15.54
CA GLU A 125 -3.99 12.36 15.67
C GLU A 125 -3.19 12.98 16.82
N ILE A 126 -2.73 12.15 17.76
CA ILE A 126 -1.82 12.52 18.84
C ILE A 126 -0.50 11.83 18.56
N GLY A 127 0.45 12.58 18.02
CA GLY A 127 1.72 12.03 17.53
C GLY A 127 2.88 12.09 18.52
N GLY A 128 3.85 11.19 18.34
CA GLY A 128 5.18 11.24 18.94
C GLY A 128 5.24 10.83 20.40
N LEU A 129 4.26 10.10 20.90
CA LEU A 129 4.22 9.61 22.28
C LEU A 129 5.33 8.59 22.51
N SER A 130 6.05 8.72 23.62
CA SER A 130 7.14 7.81 23.97
C SER A 130 6.65 6.69 24.86
N TYR A 131 6.88 5.43 24.46
CA TYR A 131 6.57 4.25 25.28
C TYR A 131 7.82 3.63 25.93
N GLY A 132 8.99 4.24 25.76
CA GLY A 132 10.24 3.72 26.31
C GLY A 132 11.47 4.57 26.01
N PRO A 133 12.66 4.09 26.41
CA PRO A 133 13.88 4.93 26.41
C PRO A 133 14.52 5.11 25.02
N ASP A 134 14.32 4.17 24.09
CA ASP A 134 14.88 4.26 22.75
C ASP A 134 14.20 5.37 21.93
N GLN A 135 14.93 5.95 20.98
CA GLN A 135 14.40 6.97 20.08
C GLN A 135 13.26 6.45 19.19
N ARG A 136 13.28 5.15 18.87
CA ARG A 136 12.22 4.45 18.12
C ARG A 136 11.11 3.92 19.00
N HIS A 137 11.16 4.09 20.32
CA HIS A 137 10.02 3.80 21.17
C HIS A 137 8.98 4.91 21.07
N ARG A 138 8.36 5.05 19.90
CA ARG A 138 7.39 6.09 19.58
C ARG A 138 6.09 5.49 19.05
N LEU A 139 4.99 6.14 19.34
CA LEU A 139 3.69 5.79 18.77
C LEU A 139 2.85 7.04 18.49
N ASP A 140 1.93 6.90 17.54
CA ASP A 140 0.90 7.89 17.22
C ASP A 140 -0.48 7.28 17.47
N LEU A 141 -1.35 8.01 18.16
CA LEU A 141 -2.73 7.61 18.42
C LEU A 141 -3.67 8.31 17.45
N HIS A 142 -4.62 7.57 16.91
CA HIS A 142 -5.71 8.07 16.09
C HIS A 142 -7.02 7.70 16.74
N ARG A 143 -7.89 8.67 17.00
CA ARG A 143 -9.16 8.45 17.71
C ARG A 143 -10.25 9.40 17.22
N PRO A 144 -11.53 9.07 17.44
CA PRO A 144 -12.62 10.04 17.30
C PRO A 144 -12.37 11.28 18.16
N ARG A 145 -12.70 12.47 17.65
CA ARG A 145 -12.61 13.72 18.44
C ARG A 145 -13.54 13.75 19.65
N SER A 146 -14.70 13.10 19.53
CA SER A 146 -15.73 13.06 20.57
C SER A 146 -16.09 11.60 20.89
N PRO A 147 -15.24 10.88 21.63
CA PRO A 147 -15.54 9.50 22.02
C PRO A 147 -16.72 9.44 22.99
N GLY A 148 -17.68 8.55 22.72
CA GLY A 148 -18.87 8.35 23.55
C GLY A 148 -18.68 7.42 24.76
N GLY A 149 -17.46 6.97 25.01
CA GLY A 149 -17.12 6.01 26.06
C GLY A 149 -15.79 5.30 25.78
N PRO A 150 -15.51 4.19 26.50
CA PRO A 150 -14.35 3.35 26.25
C PRO A 150 -14.30 2.86 24.81
N LEU A 151 -13.13 2.92 24.19
CA LEU A 151 -12.93 2.55 22.79
C LEU A 151 -12.20 1.20 22.70
N PRO A 152 -12.60 0.29 21.79
CA PRO A 152 -11.75 -0.83 21.42
C PRO A 152 -10.46 -0.30 20.79
N MET A 153 -9.35 -1.01 21.03
CA MET A 153 -8.03 -0.59 20.56
C MET A 153 -7.52 -1.48 19.42
N LEU A 154 -6.97 -0.84 18.39
CA LEU A 154 -6.22 -1.48 17.30
C LEU A 154 -4.76 -1.04 17.38
N VAL A 155 -3.81 -1.98 17.37
CA VAL A 155 -2.37 -1.68 17.34
C VAL A 155 -1.82 -2.03 15.96
N GLN A 156 -1.44 -1.01 15.19
CA GLN A 156 -0.83 -1.15 13.87
C GLN A 156 0.69 -1.28 14.01
N ILE A 157 1.22 -2.42 13.58
CA ILE A 157 2.65 -2.70 13.51
C ILE A 157 3.06 -2.61 12.03
N HIS A 158 3.92 -1.67 11.68
CA HIS A 158 4.34 -1.51 10.29
C HIS A 158 5.19 -2.69 9.81
N GLY A 159 5.14 -3.00 8.50
CA GLY A 159 5.99 -4.01 7.87
C GLY A 159 7.41 -3.51 7.60
N GLY A 160 8.09 -4.10 6.62
CA GLY A 160 9.46 -3.71 6.22
C GLY A 160 10.55 -4.70 6.64
N GLY A 161 10.16 -5.93 7.01
CA GLY A 161 11.08 -7.03 7.29
C GLY A 161 12.06 -6.73 8.43
N TRP A 162 11.61 -5.96 9.43
CA TRP A 162 12.39 -5.54 10.60
C TRP A 162 13.56 -4.60 10.32
N ARG A 163 13.76 -4.18 9.07
CA ARG A 163 14.91 -3.36 8.64
C ARG A 163 14.56 -1.94 8.24
N ARG A 164 13.27 -1.69 7.98
CA ARG A 164 12.75 -0.42 7.43
C ARG A 164 11.33 -0.18 7.92
N GLY A 165 10.86 1.04 7.70
CA GLY A 165 9.50 1.46 8.00
C GLY A 165 9.43 2.37 9.23
N SER A 166 8.24 2.92 9.41
CA SER A 166 7.90 3.80 10.52
C SER A 166 6.39 3.81 10.74
N ARG A 167 5.96 4.26 11.91
CA ARG A 167 4.55 4.38 12.32
C ARG A 167 3.68 5.24 11.37
N ASP A 168 4.27 6.16 10.61
CA ASP A 168 3.60 7.03 9.64
C ASP A 168 3.58 6.48 8.20
N SER A 169 4.24 5.34 7.95
CA SER A 169 4.52 4.85 6.60
C SER A 169 3.47 3.92 5.99
N GLN A 170 2.70 3.20 6.82
CA GLN A 170 1.81 2.12 6.36
C GLN A 170 0.52 2.06 7.18
N GLY A 171 -0.54 1.49 6.61
CA GLY A 171 -1.79 1.21 7.33
C GLY A 171 -2.70 2.41 7.57
N ARG A 172 -2.33 3.63 7.16
CA ARG A 172 -3.12 4.85 7.39
C ARG A 172 -4.60 4.75 6.95
N PRO A 173 -4.96 4.22 5.76
CA PRO A 173 -6.37 4.07 5.40
C PRO A 173 -7.17 3.20 6.39
N LEU A 174 -6.57 2.10 6.86
CA LEU A 174 -7.19 1.21 7.85
C LEU A 174 -7.31 1.94 9.20
N VAL A 175 -6.23 2.56 9.67
CA VAL A 175 -6.19 3.29 10.94
C VAL A 175 -7.22 4.42 10.97
N HIS A 176 -7.31 5.22 9.89
CA HIS A 176 -8.28 6.30 9.79
C HIS A 176 -9.71 5.75 9.78
N HIS A 177 -9.99 4.75 8.96
CA HIS A 177 -11.33 4.16 8.87
C HIS A 177 -11.79 3.53 10.18
N MET A 178 -10.91 2.79 10.86
CA MET A 178 -11.22 2.20 12.16
C MET A 178 -11.43 3.27 13.23
N ALA A 179 -10.65 4.36 13.21
CA ALA A 179 -10.87 5.50 14.09
C ALA A 179 -12.22 6.19 13.82
N GLU A 180 -12.64 6.34 12.56
CA GLU A 180 -13.98 6.84 12.22
C GLU A 180 -15.10 5.92 12.73
N LEU A 181 -14.84 4.62 12.79
CA LEU A 181 -15.74 3.61 13.37
C LEU A 181 -15.71 3.55 14.91
N GLY A 182 -15.01 4.47 15.58
CA GLY A 182 -14.99 4.53 17.04
C GLY A 182 -13.88 3.71 17.70
N TRP A 183 -12.81 3.36 16.98
CA TRP A 183 -11.66 2.68 17.57
C TRP A 183 -10.56 3.66 17.98
N LEU A 184 -9.81 3.31 19.02
CA LEU A 184 -8.52 3.92 19.32
C LEU A 184 -7.44 3.16 18.56
N CYS A 185 -6.81 3.78 17.57
CA CYS A 185 -5.79 3.13 16.75
C CYS A 185 -4.40 3.66 17.12
N ALA A 186 -3.48 2.77 17.52
CA ALA A 186 -2.10 3.10 17.84
C ALA A 186 -1.16 2.57 16.76
N SER A 187 -0.47 3.46 16.05
CA SER A 187 0.61 3.08 15.13
C SER A 187 1.94 3.19 15.85
N ILE A 188 2.70 2.10 15.92
CA ILE A 188 3.92 2.02 16.75
C ILE A 188 5.18 1.90 15.88
N ASP A 189 6.23 2.58 16.29
CA ASP A 189 7.61 2.27 15.89
C ASP A 189 8.17 1.18 16.80
N TYR A 190 9.24 0.53 16.36
CA TYR A 190 10.07 -0.42 17.12
C TYR A 190 11.52 -0.32 16.61
N ARG A 191 12.52 -0.78 17.38
CA ARG A 191 13.92 -0.75 16.95
C ARG A 191 14.11 -1.59 15.68
N LEU A 192 15.04 -1.21 14.79
CA LEU A 192 15.24 -1.88 13.49
C LEU A 192 16.60 -2.58 13.39
N SER A 193 16.64 -3.69 12.67
CA SER A 193 17.86 -4.34 12.21
C SER A 193 18.67 -3.48 11.24
N PRO A 194 20.02 -3.56 11.28
CA PRO A 194 20.82 -4.52 12.05
C PRO A 194 21.13 -4.09 13.49
N ALA A 195 20.76 -2.87 13.91
CA ALA A 195 21.08 -2.36 15.25
C ALA A 195 20.31 -3.08 16.37
N ALA A 196 19.08 -3.52 16.08
CA ALA A 196 18.30 -4.43 16.90
C ALA A 196 18.12 -5.78 16.20
N THR A 197 18.14 -6.87 16.95
CA THR A 197 18.01 -8.23 16.41
C THR A 197 16.92 -8.99 17.16
N PHE A 198 16.62 -10.24 16.79
CA PHE A 198 15.68 -11.01 17.62
C PHE A 198 16.30 -11.23 19.02
N PRO A 199 15.57 -11.00 20.13
CA PRO A 199 14.13 -10.71 20.23
C PRO A 199 13.73 -9.23 20.39
N ASP A 200 14.65 -8.27 20.28
CA ASP A 200 14.42 -6.83 20.54
C ASP A 200 13.11 -6.28 19.95
N HIS A 201 12.85 -6.55 18.66
CA HIS A 201 11.63 -6.09 17.98
C HIS A 201 10.35 -6.56 18.68
N LEU A 202 10.33 -7.81 19.16
CA LEU A 202 9.19 -8.39 19.87
C LEU A 202 9.03 -7.77 21.26
N GLU A 203 10.13 -7.49 21.94
CA GLU A 203 10.13 -6.81 23.24
C GLU A 203 9.58 -5.39 23.12
N ASP A 204 9.95 -4.66 22.06
CA ASP A 204 9.47 -3.32 21.80
C ASP A 204 7.96 -3.29 21.53
N VAL A 205 7.47 -4.23 20.71
CA VAL A 205 6.02 -4.39 20.47
C VAL A 205 5.27 -4.70 21.76
N LYS A 206 5.79 -5.61 22.59
CA LYS A 206 5.19 -5.94 23.90
C LYS A 206 5.21 -4.74 24.84
N ARG A 207 6.30 -3.96 24.84
CA ARG A 207 6.42 -2.74 25.64
C ARG A 207 5.39 -1.70 25.22
N ALA A 208 5.22 -1.48 23.92
CA ALA A 208 4.22 -0.55 23.41
C ALA A 208 2.80 -0.98 23.82
N ILE A 209 2.47 -2.27 23.72
CA ILE A 209 1.18 -2.81 24.18
C ILE A 209 1.02 -2.63 25.70
N GLY A 210 2.07 -2.88 26.49
CA GLY A 210 2.06 -2.67 27.93
C GLY A 210 1.77 -1.21 28.28
N TRP A 211 2.51 -0.28 27.67
CA TRP A 211 2.31 1.15 27.84
C TRP A 211 0.88 1.58 27.47
N LEU A 212 0.34 1.07 26.35
CA LEU A 212 -1.03 1.38 25.94
C LEU A 212 -2.06 0.90 26.97
N ARG A 213 -1.87 -0.27 27.58
CA ARG A 213 -2.77 -0.80 28.63
C ARG A 213 -2.69 -0.01 29.92
N GLU A 214 -1.50 0.46 30.29
CA GLU A 214 -1.27 1.28 31.48
C GLU A 214 -1.85 2.71 31.34
N ASN A 215 -2.09 3.16 30.10
CA ASN A 215 -2.61 4.49 29.78
C ASN A 215 -4.00 4.43 29.12
N ALA A 216 -4.76 3.35 29.35
CA ALA A 216 -6.06 3.10 28.72
C ALA A 216 -7.28 3.67 29.49
N ASP A 217 -7.03 4.39 30.60
CA ASP A 217 -8.06 4.97 31.46
C ASP A 217 -8.63 6.30 30.94
#